data_AF-A0A370DEE2-F1
#
_entry.id   AF-A0A370DEE2-F1
#
_cell.length_a   1.000
_cell.length_b   1.000
_cell.length_c   1.000
_cell.angle_alpha   90.00
_cell.angle_beta   90.00
_cell.angle_gamma   90.00
#
_symmetry.space_group_name_H-M   'P 1'
#
loop_
_entity.id
_entity.type
_entity.pdbx_description
1 polymer ?
#
loop_
_entity_poly.entity_id
_entity_poly.type
_entity_poly.pdbx_seq_one_letter_code
_entity_poly.pdbx_strand_id
1 'polypeptide(L)'
;MVAKKKVAKKKVVAKKAAAVAAPRLKAITTKQTKTQIITAIAEDTGLTRKEVMAVFGSMSSLITRHLQRRGSGEFTIPDTGVKVRRVVKPRTKARMGRNPATGESIKIAAKSARKIVRLTALKALKERID
;
A
#
# COMPACT_ATOMS: atom_id res chain seq x y z
N MET A 1 -46.77 -14.23 -44.44
CA MET A 1 -45.93 -15.45 -44.52
C MET A 1 -44.69 -15.10 -45.33
N VAL A 2 -43.44 -15.33 -44.97
CA VAL A 2 -42.74 -15.89 -43.81
C VAL A 2 -41.37 -15.21 -43.81
N ALA A 3 -40.91 -14.79 -42.64
CA ALA A 3 -39.61 -14.20 -42.36
C ALA A 3 -38.43 -15.08 -42.82
N LYS A 4 -37.32 -14.46 -43.23
CA LYS A 4 -35.97 -15.02 -43.05
C LYS A 4 -34.93 -13.92 -42.88
N LYS A 5 -34.75 -13.58 -41.61
CA LYS A 5 -33.62 -12.87 -41.00
C LYS A 5 -32.37 -13.75 -41.15
N LYS A 6 -31.29 -13.26 -41.77
CA LYS A 6 -29.94 -13.80 -41.58
C LYS A 6 -28.94 -12.66 -41.42
N VAL A 7 -28.39 -12.65 -40.21
CA VAL A 7 -27.50 -11.67 -39.60
C VAL A 7 -26.13 -11.71 -40.29
N ALA A 8 -25.70 -10.57 -40.86
CA ALA A 8 -24.35 -10.39 -41.36
C ALA A 8 -23.37 -10.39 -40.18
N LYS A 9 -22.46 -11.36 -40.19
CA LYS A 9 -21.50 -11.62 -39.13
C LYS A 9 -20.51 -10.45 -39.01
N LYS A 10 -20.54 -9.80 -37.86
CA LYS A 10 -19.57 -8.85 -37.35
C LYS A 10 -18.19 -9.51 -37.37
N LYS A 11 -17.31 -9.07 -38.27
CA LYS A 11 -15.90 -9.51 -38.35
C LYS A 11 -15.17 -8.85 -37.18
N VAL A 12 -15.17 -9.55 -36.04
CA VAL A 12 -14.49 -9.11 -34.82
C VAL A 12 -12.99 -9.16 -35.09
N VAL A 13 -12.39 -7.98 -35.16
CA VAL A 13 -10.96 -7.76 -35.29
C VAL A 13 -10.31 -8.42 -34.07
N ALA A 14 -9.61 -9.53 -34.30
CA ALA A 14 -8.76 -10.16 -33.29
C ALA A 14 -7.58 -9.22 -33.01
N LYS A 15 -7.80 -8.24 -32.13
CA LYS A 15 -6.74 -7.45 -31.53
C LYS A 15 -5.99 -8.37 -30.58
N LYS A 16 -4.95 -8.99 -31.12
CA LYS A 16 -3.91 -9.73 -30.41
C LYS A 16 -3.55 -8.92 -29.16
N ALA A 17 -3.86 -9.47 -27.99
CA ALA A 17 -3.46 -8.91 -26.71
C ALA A 17 -1.93 -8.89 -26.69
N ALA A 18 -1.37 -7.72 -27.00
CA ALA A 18 0.03 -7.45 -26.72
C ALA A 18 0.17 -7.54 -25.20
N ALA A 19 0.88 -8.57 -24.75
CA ALA A 19 1.40 -8.63 -23.41
C ALA A 19 2.15 -7.31 -23.17
N VAL A 20 1.56 -6.45 -22.34
CA VAL A 20 2.17 -5.18 -21.96
C VAL A 20 3.38 -5.56 -21.13
N ALA A 21 4.55 -5.52 -21.77
CA ALA A 21 5.83 -5.63 -21.11
C ALA A 21 5.82 -4.67 -19.91
N ALA A 22 6.11 -5.20 -18.73
CA ALA A 22 6.18 -4.41 -17.51
C ALA A 22 7.05 -3.17 -17.78
N PRO A 23 6.52 -1.94 -17.61
CA PRO A 23 7.29 -0.74 -17.88
C PRO A 23 8.53 -0.75 -17.00
N ARG A 24 9.71 -0.54 -17.62
CA ARG A 24 10.96 -0.38 -16.90
C ARG A 24 10.79 0.77 -15.90
N LEU A 25 10.89 0.46 -14.61
CA LEU A 25 10.71 1.41 -13.53
C LEU A 25 11.82 2.47 -13.63
N LYS A 26 11.47 3.67 -14.11
CA LYS A 26 12.39 4.81 -14.08
C LYS A 26 12.40 5.37 -12.66
N ALA A 27 13.60 5.66 -12.14
CA ALA A 27 13.75 6.21 -10.80
C ALA A 27 13.12 7.61 -10.73
N ILE A 28 12.25 7.83 -9.73
CA ILE A 28 11.69 9.14 -9.42
C ILE A 28 12.62 9.81 -8.41
N THR A 29 13.32 10.87 -8.81
CA THR A 29 14.36 11.53 -8.01
C THR A 29 13.79 12.50 -6.96
N THR A 30 12.58 13.01 -7.20
CA THR A 30 11.93 14.00 -6.33
C THR A 30 10.80 13.38 -5.52
N LYS A 31 10.67 13.79 -4.25
CA LYS A 31 9.58 13.35 -3.38
C LYS A 31 8.25 13.87 -3.93
N GLN A 32 7.35 12.95 -4.28
CA GLN A 32 6.03 13.31 -4.76
C GLN A 32 5.05 13.61 -3.62
N THR A 33 4.11 14.54 -3.86
CA THR A 33 2.99 14.81 -2.97
C THR A 33 1.85 13.81 -3.20
N LYS A 34 0.90 13.72 -2.25
CA LYS A 34 -0.25 12.80 -2.34
C LYS A 34 -1.02 12.97 -3.66
N THR A 35 -1.21 14.21 -4.11
CA THR A 35 -1.90 14.54 -5.36
C THR A 35 -1.13 14.12 -6.60
N GLN A 36 0.20 14.20 -6.58
CA GLN A 36 1.04 13.74 -7.69
C GLN A 36 0.99 12.21 -7.85
N ILE A 37 1.04 11.47 -6.74
CA ILE A 37 0.93 9.99 -6.77
C ILE A 37 -0.43 9.56 -7.33
N ILE A 38 -1.53 10.20 -6.90
CA ILE A 38 -2.87 9.91 -7.42
C ILE A 38 -2.96 10.20 -8.92
N THR A 39 -2.30 11.27 -9.37
CA THR A 39 -2.29 11.66 -10.79
C THR A 39 -1.49 10.68 -11.63
N ALA A 40 -0.30 10.28 -11.19
CA ALA A 40 0.52 9.28 -11.88
C ALA A 40 -0.22 7.94 -12.03
N ILE A 41 -0.87 7.48 -10.96
CA ILE A 41 -1.67 6.23 -11.00
C ILE A 41 -2.87 6.37 -11.94
N ALA A 42 -3.55 7.52 -11.93
CA ALA A 42 -4.64 7.80 -12.86
C ALA A 42 -4.19 7.77 -14.32
N GLU A 43 -3.00 8.32 -14.62
CA GLU A 43 -2.39 8.28 -15.96
C GLU A 43 -2.00 6.85 -16.37
N ASP A 44 -1.39 6.07 -15.47
CA ASP A 44 -0.95 4.70 -15.76
C ASP A 44 -2.12 3.71 -15.94
N THR A 45 -3.18 3.88 -15.14
CA THR A 45 -4.35 2.96 -15.13
C THR A 45 -5.49 3.42 -16.03
N GLY A 46 -5.46 4.66 -16.50
CA GLY A 46 -6.55 5.29 -17.25
C GLY A 46 -7.81 5.55 -16.42
N LEU A 47 -7.74 5.42 -15.08
CA LEU A 47 -8.86 5.67 -14.17
C LEU A 47 -9.01 7.16 -13.86
N THR A 48 -10.22 7.57 -13.48
CA THR A 48 -10.42 8.95 -13.01
C THR A 48 -9.78 9.15 -11.64
N ARG A 49 -9.31 10.39 -11.35
CA ARG A 49 -8.74 10.72 -10.03
C ARG A 49 -9.70 10.39 -8.88
N LYS A 50 -11.01 10.51 -9.11
CA LYS A 50 -12.05 10.18 -8.11
C LYS A 50 -12.08 8.69 -7.78
N GLU A 51 -11.98 7.83 -8.79
CA GLU A 51 -11.95 6.38 -8.59
C GLU A 51 -10.66 5.95 -7.90
N VAL A 52 -9.52 6.50 -8.29
CA VAL A 52 -8.23 6.24 -7.61
C VAL A 52 -8.30 6.64 -6.13
N MET A 53 -8.87 7.81 -5.81
CA MET A 53 -9.11 8.22 -4.43
C MET A 53 -10.03 7.25 -3.67
N ALA A 54 -11.09 6.75 -4.32
CA ALA A 54 -12.00 5.79 -3.73
C ALA A 54 -11.32 4.45 -3.42
N VAL A 55 -10.45 3.96 -4.32
CA VAL A 55 -9.65 2.74 -4.11
C VAL A 55 -8.74 2.90 -2.89
N PHE A 56 -7.99 4.00 -2.79
CA PHE A 56 -7.15 4.26 -1.62
C PHE A 56 -7.95 4.41 -0.32
N GLY A 57 -9.15 5.02 -0.39
CA GLY A 57 -10.06 5.14 0.76
C GLY A 57 -10.59 3.78 1.24
N SER A 58 -11.00 2.92 0.30
CA SER A 58 -11.43 1.54 0.58
C SER A 58 -10.29 0.72 1.18
N MET A 59 -9.09 0.82 0.60
CA MET A 59 -7.89 0.15 1.12
C MET A 59 -7.54 0.61 2.54
N SER A 60 -7.62 1.92 2.83
CA SER A 60 -7.42 2.46 4.18
C SER A 60 -8.44 1.88 5.18
N SER A 61 -9.69 1.72 4.76
CA SER A 61 -10.74 1.13 5.56
C SER A 61 -10.48 -0.36 5.85
N LEU A 62 -10.03 -1.13 4.85
CA LEU A 62 -9.63 -2.53 5.01
C LEU A 62 -8.44 -2.67 5.97
N ILE A 63 -7.40 -1.87 5.80
CA ILE A 63 -6.24 -1.86 6.70
C ILE A 63 -6.70 -1.62 8.14
N THR A 64 -7.56 -0.63 8.34
CA THR A 64 -8.09 -0.30 9.68
C THR A 64 -8.87 -1.47 10.28
N ARG A 65 -9.74 -2.12 9.49
CA ARG A 65 -10.50 -3.30 9.93
C ARG A 65 -9.60 -4.47 10.33
N HIS A 66 -8.54 -4.75 9.56
CA HIS A 66 -7.59 -5.80 9.90
C HIS A 66 -6.72 -5.47 11.13
N LEU A 67 -6.40 -4.19 11.36
CA LEU A 67 -5.58 -3.75 12.50
C LEU A 67 -6.36 -3.58 13.82
N GLN A 68 -7.69 -3.52 13.77
CA GLN A 68 -8.56 -3.42 14.95
C GLN A 68 -8.34 -4.56 15.94
N ARG A 69 -8.78 -4.37 17.20
CA ARG A 69 -8.49 -5.29 18.31
C ARG A 69 -8.84 -6.75 18.00
N ARG A 70 -9.96 -6.96 17.31
CA ARG A 70 -10.51 -8.26 16.89
C ARG A 70 -10.13 -8.67 15.46
N GLY A 71 -9.42 -7.82 14.72
CA GLY A 71 -8.95 -8.13 13.37
C GLY A 71 -7.70 -9.03 13.38
N SER A 72 -7.32 -9.50 12.18
CA SER A 72 -6.18 -10.39 11.95
C SER A 72 -4.84 -9.86 12.49
N GLY A 73 -4.72 -8.55 12.73
CA GLY A 73 -3.50 -7.92 13.24
C GLY A 73 -2.39 -7.78 12.19
N GLU A 74 -2.60 -8.31 10.99
CA GLU A 74 -1.69 -8.27 9.85
C GLU A 74 -2.47 -7.96 8.58
N PHE A 75 -1.88 -7.16 7.70
CA PHE A 75 -2.43 -6.83 6.38
C PHE A 75 -1.29 -6.74 5.37
N THR A 76 -1.41 -7.45 4.26
CA THR A 76 -0.43 -7.39 3.16
C THR A 76 -1.04 -6.57 2.04
N ILE A 77 -0.35 -5.50 1.63
CA ILE A 77 -0.74 -4.72 0.45
C ILE A 77 -0.34 -5.53 -0.79
N PRO A 78 -1.28 -5.93 -1.65
CA PRO A 78 -0.98 -6.65 -2.89
C PRO A 78 -0.01 -5.84 -3.77
N ASP A 79 0.87 -6.54 -4.47
CA ASP A 79 1.81 -6.04 -5.50
C ASP A 79 2.84 -4.99 -5.07
N THR A 80 2.64 -4.32 -3.93
CA THR A 80 3.55 -3.31 -3.35
C THR A 80 4.60 -3.99 -2.45
N GLY A 81 4.38 -5.25 -2.06
CA GLY A 81 5.33 -5.98 -1.22
C GLY A 81 5.48 -5.40 0.19
N VAL A 82 4.48 -4.67 0.70
CA VAL A 82 4.48 -4.07 2.04
C VAL A 82 3.50 -4.82 2.95
N LYS A 83 4.00 -5.28 4.09
CA LYS A 83 3.20 -5.91 5.15
C LYS A 83 3.04 -4.95 6.33
N VAL A 84 1.80 -4.64 6.68
CA VAL A 84 1.40 -3.87 7.85
C VAL A 84 1.10 -4.84 8.99
N ARG A 85 1.78 -4.71 10.13
CA ARG A 85 1.58 -5.58 11.30
C ARG A 85 1.35 -4.76 12.56
N ARG A 86 0.40 -5.19 13.37
CA ARG A 86 0.21 -4.71 14.73
C ARG A 86 1.12 -5.50 15.68
N VAL A 87 2.09 -4.81 16.26
CA VAL A 87 2.99 -5.37 17.27
C VAL A 87 2.61 -4.81 18.63
N VAL A 88 2.51 -5.67 19.64
CA VAL A 88 2.31 -5.24 21.02
C VAL A 88 3.70 -5.03 21.63
N LYS A 89 4.04 -3.78 21.94
CA LYS A 89 5.27 -3.45 22.64
C LYS A 89 5.04 -3.66 24.15
N PRO A 90 5.89 -4.45 24.83
CA PRO A 90 5.73 -4.72 26.25
C PRO A 90 5.95 -3.47 27.10
N ARG A 91 5.44 -3.50 28.34
CA ARG A 91 5.63 -2.43 29.33
C ARG A 91 7.11 -2.28 29.63
N THR A 92 7.61 -1.05 29.60
CA THR A 92 8.97 -0.71 30.02
C THR A 92 8.92 -0.03 31.39
N LYS A 93 9.68 -0.52 32.36
CA LYS A 93 9.81 0.08 33.70
C LYS A 93 10.51 1.45 33.62
N ALA A 94 10.29 2.28 34.63
CA ALA A 94 11.03 3.54 34.75
C ALA A 94 12.52 3.22 34.98
N ARG A 95 13.39 3.96 34.30
CA ARG A 95 14.84 3.78 34.41
C ARG A 95 15.56 5.11 34.30
N MET A 96 16.72 5.24 34.93
CA MET A 96 17.59 6.38 34.72
C MET A 96 18.30 6.21 33.37
N GLY A 97 18.19 7.21 32.52
CA GLY A 97 18.95 7.34 31.28
C GLY A 97 19.90 8.52 31.36
N ARG A 98 20.77 8.65 30.37
CA ARG A 98 21.67 9.80 30.23
C ARG A 98 21.28 10.57 28.97
N ASN A 99 21.24 11.90 29.05
CA ASN A 99 21.05 12.70 27.85
C ASN A 99 22.30 12.58 26.96
N PRO A 100 22.19 12.12 25.70
CA PRO A 100 23.35 12.02 24.82
C PRO A 100 24.00 13.36 24.51
N ALA A 101 23.29 14.49 24.65
CA ALA A 101 23.83 15.82 24.38
C ALA A 101 24.51 16.48 25.60
N THR A 102 23.91 16.39 26.78
CA THR A 102 24.38 17.12 27.98
C THR A 102 25.01 16.23 29.05
N GLY A 103 24.89 14.91 28.93
CA GLY A 103 25.47 13.97 29.90
C GLY A 103 24.75 13.92 31.25
N GLU A 104 23.68 14.69 31.45
CA GLU A 104 22.90 14.69 32.69
C GLU A 104 22.03 13.43 32.79
N SER A 105 21.75 13.00 34.03
CA SER A 105 20.87 11.87 34.29
C SER A 105 19.40 12.28 34.17
N ILE A 106 18.67 11.71 33.21
CA ILE A 106 17.24 11.94 32.99
C ILE A 106 16.45 10.70 33.42
N LYS A 107 15.38 10.90 34.18
CA LYS A 107 14.44 9.84 34.52
C LYS A 107 13.55 9.50 33.31
N ILE A 108 13.75 8.34 32.71
CA ILE A 108 12.87 7.84 31.63
C ILE A 108 11.65 7.22 32.29
N ALA A 109 10.49 7.87 32.12
CA ALA A 109 9.22 7.40 32.65
C ALA A 109 8.86 5.99 32.15
N ALA A 110 8.16 5.23 32.99
CA ALA A 110 7.60 3.94 32.59
C ALA A 110 6.62 4.14 31.44
N LYS A 111 6.67 3.25 30.44
CA LYS A 111 5.70 3.25 29.34
C LYS A 111 4.89 1.97 29.43
N SER A 112 3.57 2.10 29.45
CA SER A 112 2.63 0.97 29.45
C SER A 112 2.76 0.14 28.17
N ALA A 113 2.21 -1.07 28.21
CA ALA A 113 2.11 -1.92 27.02
C ALA A 113 1.25 -1.20 25.98
N ARG A 114 1.79 -0.99 24.79
CA ARG A 114 1.12 -0.25 23.72
C ARG A 114 1.19 -1.00 22.41
N LYS A 115 0.15 -0.87 21.60
CA LYS A 115 0.10 -1.40 20.24
C LYS A 115 0.78 -0.41 19.31
N ILE A 116 1.72 -0.89 18.52
CA ILE A 116 2.40 -0.13 17.48
C ILE A 116 2.11 -0.78 16.13
N VAL A 117 2.05 0.02 15.07
CA VAL A 117 1.97 -0.47 13.70
C VAL A 117 3.39 -0.48 13.14
N ARG A 118 3.84 -1.63 12.63
CA ARG A 118 5.12 -1.76 11.90
C ARG A 118 4.84 -2.08 10.45
N LEU A 119 5.53 -1.39 9.56
CA LEU A 119 5.59 -1.71 8.14
C LEU A 119 6.83 -2.56 7.91
N THR A 120 6.68 -3.69 7.22
CA THR A 120 7.77 -4.60 6.87
C THR A 120 7.77 -4.79 5.36
N ALA A 121 8.92 -4.61 4.73
CA ALA A 121 9.11 -4.95 3.32
C ALA A 121 9.21 -6.47 3.17
N LEU A 122 8.40 -7.03 2.27
CA LEU A 122 8.43 -8.43 1.86
C LEU A 122 9.58 -8.67 0.88
N LYS A 123 9.93 -9.95 0.70
CA LYS A 123 11.03 -10.41 -0.17
C LYS A 123 10.92 -9.85 -1.59
N ALA A 124 9.72 -9.86 -2.17
CA ALA A 124 9.46 -9.36 -3.52
C ALA A 124 9.79 -7.87 -3.73
N LEU A 125 9.74 -7.04 -2.69
CA LEU A 125 10.15 -5.63 -2.81
C LEU A 125 11.67 -5.48 -2.68
N LYS A 126 12.29 -6.26 -1.79
CA LYS A 126 13.74 -6.20 -1.55
C LYS A 126 14.52 -6.63 -2.79
N GLU A 127 14.15 -7.78 -3.38
CA GLU A 127 14.77 -8.30 -4.61
C GLU A 127 14.62 -7.38 -5.84
N ARG A 128 13.67 -6.43 -5.82
CA ARG A 128 13.51 -5.46 -6.91
C ARG A 128 14.37 -4.22 -6.73
N ILE A 129 14.95 -4.01 -5.54
CA ILE A 129 15.70 -2.81 -5.16
C ILE A 129 17.19 -3.12 -4.96
N ASP A 130 17.52 -4.28 -4.40
CA ASP A 130 18.88 -4.83 -4.29
C ASP A 130 19.44 -5.23 -5.67
#